data_AF-A0A8T2ZX42-F1
#
_entry.id   AF-A0A8T2ZX42-F1
#
_cell.length_a   1.000
_cell.length_b   1.000
_cell.length_c   1.000
_cell.angle_alpha   90.00
_cell.angle_beta   90.00
_cell.angle_gamma   90.00
#
_symmetry.space_group_name_H-M   'P 1'
#
loop_
_entity.id
_entity.type
_entity.pdbx_description
1 polymer ?
#
loop_
_entity_poly.entity_id
_entity_poly.type
_entity_poly.pdbx_seq_one_letter_code
_entity_poly.pdbx_strand_id
1 'polypeptide(L)'
;MALEMESMASAIGVSVPVLRFLLCFVATIPVSFTHRFVPSLFGKHLYAALSGAFLSYLSFGFSSNLHFLVPMLLGYLSMVLFRPYCGILTFLLGFGYLIGCHVYYMSGDAWKEGGIDATGALMVLTLKVISCAMSYNDGLLEEEELREAQKKNRLIELPSFTEYVGYCLCCGSHFAGPVFEMKDYLEWTERKGIWAPTEKGPAPSPFGATIQALLQATVCMALYLYLIPHFNISGLNSPAYQEWGFWKRLSYQFMSGFTARWKYYFIWSISEAAVIISGLGFSGWTDTSPSKPKWDRAKNVDILGVEFAKSSVQLPLVWNIQVSTWLRHYVYDRLVQKGKKPGFFQLLATQTTSAVWHGLYPGYIIFFVQSALMIAGSRVLYRWQQAIPSNMDVVKNLLVFISFAYTVLVLNYSAVGFMVLTLQETLALYGSVYYIGTIAPIVLILLGNMIKPAKPSRSKARKEQ
;
A
#
# COMPACT_ATOMS: atom_id res chain seq x y z
N MET A 1 33.11 14.74 -3.28
CA MET A 1 31.77 14.16 -3.55
C MET A 1 31.71 12.63 -3.40
N ALA A 2 32.47 11.81 -4.14
CA ALA A 2 32.41 10.34 -3.99
C ALA A 2 32.90 9.85 -2.61
N LEU A 3 34.10 10.28 -2.20
CA LEU A 3 34.67 10.01 -0.86
C LEU A 3 33.81 10.54 0.29
N GLU A 4 33.12 11.67 0.10
CA GLU A 4 32.22 12.24 1.10
C GLU A 4 30.94 11.41 1.25
N MET A 5 30.36 10.91 0.16
CA MET A 5 29.19 10.02 0.22
C MET A 5 29.52 8.67 0.85
N GLU A 6 30.70 8.12 0.60
CA GLU A 6 31.15 6.89 1.26
C GLU A 6 31.29 7.08 2.77
N SER A 7 31.89 8.19 3.20
CA SER A 7 32.00 8.55 4.61
C SER A 7 30.63 8.72 5.28
N MET A 8 29.71 9.46 4.63
CA MET A 8 28.35 9.66 5.14
C MET A 8 27.55 8.36 5.23
N ALA A 9 27.63 7.52 4.19
CA ALA A 9 26.92 6.25 4.14
C ALA A 9 27.43 5.30 5.24
N SER A 10 28.75 5.24 5.43
CA SER A 10 29.37 4.48 6.51
C SER A 10 28.96 4.99 7.89
N ALA A 11 28.83 6.31 8.09
CA ALA A 11 28.49 6.90 9.39
C ALA A 11 27.06 6.55 9.85
N ILE A 12 26.13 6.35 8.92
CA ILE A 12 24.74 5.98 9.21
C ILE A 12 24.43 4.50 8.96
N GLY A 13 25.44 3.70 8.60
CA GLY A 13 25.30 2.25 8.42
C GLY A 13 24.47 1.82 7.21
N VAL A 14 24.49 2.59 6.12
CA VAL A 14 23.78 2.24 4.87
C VAL A 14 24.74 2.18 3.68
N SER A 15 24.31 1.57 2.58
CA SER A 15 25.08 1.60 1.33
C SER A 15 24.94 2.94 0.62
N VAL A 16 25.94 3.32 -0.19
CA VAL A 16 25.90 4.57 -0.97
C VAL A 16 24.65 4.68 -1.87
N PRO A 17 24.19 3.62 -2.57
CA PRO A 17 22.93 3.66 -3.31
C PRO A 17 21.71 3.98 -2.44
N VAL A 18 21.63 3.40 -1.24
CA VAL A 18 20.53 3.65 -0.29
C VAL A 18 20.56 5.11 0.20
N LEU A 19 21.74 5.64 0.54
CA LEU A 19 21.88 7.05 0.92
C LEU A 19 21.43 7.99 -0.22
N ARG A 20 21.87 7.74 -1.46
CA ARG A 20 21.46 8.54 -2.63
C ARG A 20 19.94 8.53 -2.83
N PHE A 21 19.33 7.34 -2.75
CA PHE A 21 17.88 7.21 -2.81
C PHE A 21 17.20 8.03 -1.70
N LEU A 22 17.64 7.91 -0.45
CA LEU A 22 17.05 8.62 0.68
C LEU A 22 17.15 10.14 0.54
N LEU A 23 18.28 10.66 0.06
CA LEU A 23 18.46 12.09 -0.20
C LEU A 23 17.47 12.60 -1.27
N CYS A 24 17.37 11.89 -2.40
CA CYS A 24 16.42 12.24 -3.45
C CYS A 24 14.97 12.08 -2.99
N PHE A 25 14.70 11.07 -2.16
CA PHE A 25 13.38 10.82 -1.62
C PHE A 25 12.94 11.90 -0.64
N VAL A 26 13.82 12.37 0.25
CA VAL A 26 13.55 13.55 1.10
C VAL A 26 13.42 14.82 0.25
N ALA A 27 14.19 14.96 -0.84
CA ALA A 27 14.08 16.08 -1.77
C ALA A 27 12.72 16.14 -2.49
N THR A 28 11.91 15.07 -2.47
CA THR A 28 10.53 15.14 -2.97
C THR A 28 9.68 16.14 -2.18
N ILE A 29 9.99 16.43 -0.92
CA ILE A 29 9.24 17.37 -0.08
C ILE A 29 9.38 18.82 -0.59
N PRO A 30 10.61 19.42 -0.67
CA PRO A 30 10.76 20.76 -1.21
C PRO A 30 10.33 20.85 -2.69
N VAL A 31 10.57 19.81 -3.50
CA VAL A 31 10.12 19.76 -4.90
C VAL A 31 8.60 19.76 -5.02
N SER A 32 7.90 19.07 -4.11
CA SER A 32 6.44 19.06 -4.04
C SER A 32 5.88 20.40 -3.54
N PHE A 33 6.58 21.07 -2.63
CA PHE A 33 6.23 22.41 -2.18
C PHE A 33 6.31 23.42 -3.33
N THR A 34 7.39 23.40 -4.11
CA THR A 34 7.60 24.33 -5.22
C THR A 34 6.59 24.17 -6.36
N HIS A 35 6.03 22.97 -6.56
CA HIS A 35 4.93 22.74 -7.51
C HIS A 35 3.76 23.73 -7.31
N ARG A 36 3.50 24.17 -6.08
CA ARG A 36 2.40 25.11 -5.76
C ARG A 36 2.53 26.47 -6.43
N PHE A 37 3.76 26.89 -6.72
CA PHE A 37 4.05 28.20 -7.30
C PHE A 37 4.14 28.18 -8.82
N VAL A 38 3.97 27.01 -9.46
CA VAL A 38 3.99 26.90 -10.92
C VAL A 38 2.72 27.54 -11.49
N PRO A 39 2.83 28.60 -12.31
CA PRO A 39 1.70 29.48 -12.62
C PRO A 39 0.73 28.91 -13.67
N SER A 40 1.22 28.15 -14.64
CA SER A 40 0.41 27.61 -15.74
C SER A 40 0.01 26.16 -15.51
N LEU A 41 -1.15 25.75 -16.03
CA LEU A 41 -1.63 24.37 -15.95
C LEU A 41 -0.65 23.41 -16.63
N PHE A 42 -0.29 23.69 -17.89
CA PHE A 42 0.73 22.95 -18.61
C PHE A 42 2.07 22.90 -17.85
N GLY A 43 2.48 24.02 -17.25
CA GLY A 43 3.69 24.10 -16.45
C GLY A 43 3.67 23.17 -15.24
N LYS A 44 2.53 22.98 -14.58
CA LYS A 44 2.41 22.06 -13.43
C LYS A 44 2.67 20.61 -13.85
N HIS A 45 2.07 20.18 -14.96
CA HIS A 45 2.28 18.84 -15.51
C HIS A 45 3.74 18.63 -15.93
N LEU A 46 4.31 19.59 -16.65
CA LEU A 46 5.70 19.55 -17.08
C LEU A 46 6.66 19.56 -15.88
N TYR A 47 6.40 20.38 -14.88
CA TYR A 47 7.19 20.42 -13.65
C TYR A 47 7.13 19.09 -12.92
N ALA A 48 5.95 18.50 -12.75
CA ALA A 48 5.78 17.19 -12.12
C ALA A 48 6.56 16.10 -12.88
N ALA A 49 6.47 16.10 -14.22
CA ALA A 49 7.19 15.17 -15.09
C ALA A 49 8.72 15.32 -14.98
N LEU A 50 9.23 16.53 -15.19
CA LEU A 50 10.68 16.78 -15.23
C LEU A 50 11.34 16.61 -13.87
N SER A 51 10.73 17.13 -12.80
CA SER A 51 11.29 16.99 -11.45
C SER A 51 11.26 15.53 -10.98
N GLY A 52 10.20 14.80 -11.27
CA GLY A 52 10.10 13.36 -11.01
C GLY A 52 11.15 12.55 -11.75
N ALA A 53 11.26 12.76 -13.07
CA ALA A 53 12.28 12.11 -13.91
C ALA A 53 13.70 12.44 -13.43
N PHE A 54 13.95 13.70 -13.08
CA PHE A 54 15.27 14.13 -12.61
C PHE A 54 15.66 13.50 -11.28
N LEU A 55 14.79 13.56 -10.27
CA LEU A 55 15.05 12.87 -9.00
C LEU A 55 15.21 11.37 -9.20
N SER A 56 14.38 10.77 -10.05
CA SER A 56 14.44 9.33 -10.34
C SER A 56 15.74 8.94 -11.04
N TYR A 57 16.25 9.78 -11.94
CA TYR A 57 17.56 9.63 -12.57
C TYR A 57 18.69 9.71 -11.53
N LEU A 58 18.64 10.65 -10.60
CA LEU A 58 19.64 10.77 -9.54
C LEU A 58 19.65 9.56 -8.59
N SER A 59 18.48 9.00 -8.28
CA SER A 59 18.36 7.82 -7.41
C SER A 59 18.78 6.52 -8.08
N PHE A 60 18.34 6.29 -9.32
CA PHE A 60 18.39 4.96 -9.95
C PHE A 60 19.25 4.90 -11.22
N GLY A 61 19.67 6.04 -11.77
CA GLY A 61 20.43 6.14 -13.01
C GLY A 61 19.59 6.05 -14.28
N PHE A 62 20.25 6.23 -15.43
CA PHE A 62 19.61 6.29 -16.75
C PHE A 62 18.89 5.00 -17.15
N SER A 63 19.58 3.85 -17.05
CA SER A 63 19.03 2.55 -17.47
C SER A 63 17.72 2.22 -16.75
N SER A 64 17.69 2.42 -15.43
CA SER A 64 16.50 2.26 -14.60
C SER A 64 15.32 3.12 -15.06
N ASN A 65 15.59 4.36 -15.48
CA ASN A 65 14.55 5.28 -15.93
C ASN A 65 13.93 4.89 -17.27
N LEU A 66 14.70 4.25 -18.16
CA LEU A 66 14.15 3.69 -19.40
C LEU A 66 13.09 2.63 -19.12
N HIS A 67 13.22 1.86 -18.04
CA HIS A 67 12.22 0.86 -17.67
C HIS A 67 10.87 1.47 -17.26
N PHE A 68 10.84 2.71 -16.74
CA PHE A 68 9.58 3.40 -16.43
C PHE A 68 8.83 3.82 -17.71
N LEU A 69 9.55 4.17 -18.77
CA LEU A 69 8.94 4.61 -20.02
C LEU A 69 8.12 3.51 -20.69
N VAL A 70 8.54 2.25 -20.55
CA VAL A 70 7.86 1.12 -21.21
C VAL A 70 6.39 0.97 -20.78
N PRO A 71 6.05 0.76 -19.49
CA PRO A 71 4.65 0.65 -19.09
C PRO A 71 3.87 1.94 -19.34
N MET A 72 4.50 3.13 -19.20
CA MET A 72 3.86 4.41 -19.52
C MET A 72 3.44 4.49 -20.99
N LEU A 73 4.34 4.16 -21.91
CA LEU A 73 4.04 4.18 -23.35
C LEU A 73 3.02 3.10 -23.71
N LEU A 74 3.17 1.88 -23.19
CA LEU A 74 2.21 0.80 -23.44
C LEU A 74 0.81 1.16 -22.94
N GLY A 75 0.70 1.77 -21.76
CA GLY A 75 -0.57 2.23 -21.21
C GLY A 75 -1.20 3.35 -22.03
N TYR A 76 -0.42 4.37 -22.40
CA TYR A 76 -0.92 5.47 -23.22
C TYR A 76 -1.36 5.02 -24.62
N LEU A 77 -0.54 4.21 -25.29
CA LEU A 77 -0.86 3.64 -26.61
C LEU A 77 -2.09 2.75 -26.54
N SER A 78 -2.27 1.96 -25.48
CA SER A 78 -3.48 1.16 -25.27
C SER A 78 -4.73 2.04 -25.21
N MET A 79 -4.67 3.18 -24.50
CA MET A 79 -5.78 4.13 -24.41
C MET A 79 -6.09 4.80 -25.76
N VAL A 80 -5.05 5.20 -26.51
CA VAL A 80 -5.20 5.86 -27.83
C VAL A 80 -5.74 4.90 -28.90
N LEU A 81 -5.22 3.68 -28.95
CA LEU A 81 -5.47 2.75 -30.06
C LEU A 81 -6.65 1.81 -29.81
N PHE A 82 -6.94 1.46 -28.55
CA PHE A 82 -7.88 0.39 -28.20
C PHE A 82 -8.74 0.70 -26.98
N ARG A 83 -9.40 1.87 -26.92
CA ARG A 83 -10.19 2.34 -25.77
C ARG A 83 -11.10 1.28 -25.11
N PRO A 84 -11.88 0.45 -25.84
CA PRO A 84 -12.74 -0.56 -25.20
C PRO A 84 -12.01 -1.63 -24.39
N TYR A 85 -10.74 -1.89 -24.72
CA TYR A 85 -9.91 -2.93 -24.10
C TYR A 85 -8.65 -2.37 -23.42
N CYS A 86 -8.47 -1.05 -23.39
CA CYS A 86 -7.23 -0.43 -22.94
C CYS A 86 -6.89 -0.78 -21.49
N GLY A 87 -7.91 -0.92 -20.62
CA GLY A 87 -7.73 -1.30 -19.23
C GLY A 87 -7.11 -2.69 -19.06
N ILE A 88 -7.66 -3.71 -19.73
CA ILE A 88 -7.15 -5.09 -19.63
C ILE A 88 -5.81 -5.26 -20.34
N LEU A 89 -5.61 -4.60 -21.49
CA LEU A 89 -4.33 -4.62 -22.20
C LEU A 89 -3.23 -4.01 -21.32
N THR A 90 -3.49 -2.84 -20.73
CA THR A 90 -2.53 -2.17 -19.83
C THR A 90 -2.25 -3.01 -18.58
N PHE A 91 -3.26 -3.68 -18.03
CA PHE A 91 -3.07 -4.60 -16.89
C PHE A 91 -2.11 -5.73 -17.23
N LEU A 92 -2.37 -6.46 -18.32
CA LEU A 92 -1.57 -7.63 -18.71
C LEU A 92 -0.15 -7.23 -19.12
N LEU A 93 -0.02 -6.19 -19.94
CA LEU A 93 1.28 -5.70 -20.39
C LEU A 93 2.10 -5.10 -19.24
N GLY A 94 1.46 -4.31 -18.38
CA GLY A 94 2.11 -3.69 -17.22
C GLY A 94 2.60 -4.72 -16.20
N PHE A 95 1.76 -5.67 -15.80
CA PHE A 95 2.18 -6.76 -14.91
C PHE A 95 3.21 -7.68 -15.57
N GLY A 96 3.03 -8.04 -16.84
CA GLY A 96 3.99 -8.87 -17.57
C GLY A 96 5.39 -8.24 -17.60
N TYR A 97 5.46 -6.94 -17.87
CA TYR A 97 6.71 -6.19 -17.86
C TYR A 97 7.32 -6.05 -16.46
N LEU A 98 6.50 -5.74 -15.45
CA LEU A 98 6.93 -5.67 -14.05
C LEU A 98 7.52 -6.99 -13.56
N ILE A 99 6.86 -8.11 -13.86
CA ILE A 99 7.34 -9.47 -13.55
C ILE A 99 8.70 -9.71 -14.22
N GLY A 100 8.83 -9.38 -15.51
CA GLY A 100 10.10 -9.49 -16.24
C GLY A 100 11.23 -8.72 -15.55
N CYS A 101 10.95 -7.50 -15.08
CA CYS A 101 11.92 -6.69 -14.34
C CYS A 101 12.27 -7.32 -12.98
N HIS A 102 11.29 -7.80 -12.21
CA HIS A 102 11.56 -8.47 -10.93
C HIS A 102 12.45 -9.71 -11.09
N VAL A 103 12.23 -10.50 -12.14
CA VAL A 103 13.03 -11.68 -12.45
C VAL A 103 14.44 -11.27 -12.89
N TYR A 104 14.55 -10.33 -13.82
CA TYR A 104 15.84 -9.90 -14.36
C TYR A 104 16.74 -9.24 -13.31
N TYR A 105 16.17 -8.41 -12.43
CA TYR A 105 16.92 -7.68 -11.39
C TYR A 105 17.04 -8.43 -10.07
N MET A 106 16.42 -9.60 -9.93
CA MET A 106 16.36 -10.34 -8.68
C MET A 106 15.91 -9.46 -7.49
N SER A 107 14.95 -8.56 -7.71
CA SER A 107 14.63 -7.44 -6.81
C SER A 107 14.35 -7.86 -5.37
N GLY A 108 13.74 -9.03 -5.17
CA GLY A 108 13.51 -9.59 -3.85
C GLY A 108 14.81 -9.75 -3.05
N ASP A 109 15.83 -10.38 -3.62
CA ASP A 109 17.12 -10.60 -2.95
C ASP A 109 17.79 -9.26 -2.61
N ALA A 110 17.79 -8.32 -3.54
CA ALA A 110 18.30 -6.97 -3.31
C ALA A 110 17.60 -6.28 -2.12
N TRP A 111 16.27 -6.38 -2.01
CA TRP A 111 15.52 -5.79 -0.90
C TRP A 111 15.69 -6.54 0.43
N LYS A 112 15.86 -7.86 0.39
CA LYS A 112 16.16 -8.70 1.57
C LYS A 112 17.49 -8.30 2.19
N GLU A 113 18.48 -7.97 1.37
CA GLU A 113 19.79 -7.47 1.79
C GLU A 113 19.79 -5.99 2.24
N GLY A 114 18.64 -5.32 2.18
CA GLY A 114 18.49 -3.91 2.55
C GLY A 114 18.87 -2.93 1.43
N GLY A 115 19.09 -3.43 0.22
CA GLY A 115 19.21 -2.62 -0.98
C GLY A 115 17.89 -2.01 -1.43
N ILE A 116 17.99 -1.04 -2.34
CA ILE A 116 16.85 -0.38 -2.98
C ILE A 116 17.13 -0.35 -4.48
N ASP A 117 16.14 -0.71 -5.28
CA ASP A 117 16.21 -0.66 -6.74
C ASP A 117 15.01 0.11 -7.34
N ALA A 118 15.07 0.32 -8.65
CA ALA A 118 14.04 1.03 -9.39
C ALA A 118 12.72 0.26 -9.49
N THR A 119 12.71 -1.05 -9.23
CA THR A 119 11.49 -1.86 -9.39
C THR A 119 10.43 -1.51 -8.34
N GLY A 120 10.84 -1.01 -7.16
CA GLY A 120 9.88 -0.48 -6.17
C GLY A 120 9.10 0.73 -6.68
N ALA A 121 9.75 1.64 -7.41
CA ALA A 121 9.08 2.74 -8.09
C ALA A 121 8.25 2.25 -9.30
N LEU A 122 8.76 1.26 -10.03
CA LEU A 122 8.07 0.64 -11.17
C LEU A 122 6.75 -0.01 -10.74
N MET A 123 6.72 -0.63 -9.55
CA MET A 123 5.51 -1.19 -8.94
C MET A 123 4.42 -0.14 -8.78
N VAL A 124 4.75 1.02 -8.21
CA VAL A 124 3.80 2.13 -8.01
C VAL A 124 3.35 2.71 -9.35
N LEU A 125 4.28 2.93 -10.26
CA LEU A 125 4.01 3.43 -11.61
C LEU A 125 3.04 2.51 -12.37
N THR A 126 3.25 1.20 -12.29
CA THR A 126 2.39 0.20 -12.95
C THR A 126 0.94 0.33 -12.49
N LEU A 127 0.72 0.48 -11.18
CA LEU A 127 -0.63 0.66 -10.64
C LEU A 127 -1.28 1.95 -11.15
N LYS A 128 -0.54 3.06 -11.19
CA LYS A 128 -1.01 4.36 -11.70
C LYS A 128 -1.41 4.27 -13.18
N VAL A 129 -0.57 3.66 -14.00
CA VAL A 129 -0.81 3.49 -15.43
C VAL A 129 -2.07 2.64 -15.68
N ILE A 130 -2.24 1.54 -14.93
CA ILE A 130 -3.43 0.69 -15.01
C ILE A 130 -4.69 1.44 -14.55
N SER A 131 -4.61 2.19 -13.44
CA SER A 131 -5.71 3.01 -12.94
C SER A 131 -6.20 3.98 -14.00
N CYS A 132 -5.29 4.71 -14.65
CA CYS A 132 -5.64 5.66 -15.71
C CYS A 132 -6.35 4.96 -16.88
N ALA A 133 -5.78 3.85 -17.37
CA ALA A 133 -6.36 3.12 -18.50
C ALA A 133 -7.74 2.53 -18.17
N MET A 134 -7.89 1.90 -17.01
CA MET A 134 -9.17 1.34 -16.59
C MET A 134 -10.23 2.42 -16.34
N SER A 135 -9.86 3.57 -15.77
CA SER A 135 -10.79 4.69 -15.59
C SER A 135 -11.23 5.31 -16.91
N TYR A 136 -10.35 5.36 -17.92
CA TYR A 136 -10.71 5.81 -19.27
C TYR A 136 -11.58 4.80 -20.02
N ASN A 137 -11.33 3.50 -19.81
CA ASN A 137 -12.17 2.41 -20.30
C ASN A 137 -13.58 2.48 -19.69
N ASP A 138 -13.69 2.73 -18.39
CA ASP A 138 -14.96 2.87 -17.67
C ASP A 138 -15.77 4.08 -18.15
N GLY A 139 -15.13 5.09 -18.75
CA GLY A 139 -15.81 6.24 -19.36
C GLY A 139 -16.63 5.91 -20.62
N LEU A 140 -16.60 4.66 -21.10
CA LEU A 140 -17.49 4.16 -22.16
C LEU A 140 -18.82 3.63 -21.63
N LEU A 141 -18.94 3.40 -20.32
CA LEU A 141 -20.10 2.79 -19.71
C LEU A 141 -21.06 3.86 -19.17
N GLU A 142 -22.36 3.55 -19.25
CA GLU A 142 -23.41 4.35 -18.64
C GLU A 142 -23.25 4.39 -17.11
N GLU A 143 -23.68 5.48 -16.49
CA GLU A 143 -23.44 5.72 -15.06
C GLU A 143 -24.10 4.67 -14.17
N GLU A 144 -25.29 4.20 -14.53
CA GLU A 144 -26.07 3.18 -13.82
C GLU A 144 -25.36 1.84 -13.78
N GLU A 145 -24.46 1.59 -14.74
CA GLU A 145 -23.69 0.35 -14.80
C GLU A 145 -22.45 0.33 -13.92
N LEU A 146 -22.01 1.52 -13.49
CA LEU A 146 -20.78 1.73 -12.74
C LEU A 146 -20.99 1.61 -11.23
N ARG A 147 -19.97 1.08 -10.55
CA ARG A 147 -19.89 1.14 -9.08
C ARG A 147 -19.49 2.55 -8.64
N GLU A 148 -19.78 2.92 -7.40
CA GLU A 148 -19.47 4.25 -6.85
C GLU A 148 -18.00 4.67 -7.03
N ALA A 149 -17.05 3.76 -6.79
CA ALA A 149 -15.63 4.04 -7.03
C ALA A 149 -15.32 4.31 -8.52
N GLN A 150 -15.97 3.60 -9.44
CA GLN A 150 -15.81 3.80 -10.88
C GLN A 150 -16.45 5.11 -11.32
N LYS A 151 -17.67 5.42 -10.86
CA LYS A 151 -18.32 6.72 -11.11
C LYS A 151 -17.43 7.89 -10.66
N LYS A 152 -16.86 7.76 -9.46
CA LYS A 152 -15.95 8.75 -8.91
C LYS A 152 -14.74 8.94 -9.81
N ASN A 153 -14.10 7.86 -10.26
CA ASN A 153 -12.77 7.92 -10.89
C ASN A 153 -12.78 7.91 -12.43
N ARG A 154 -13.92 7.65 -13.08
CA ARG A 154 -14.02 7.53 -14.55
C ARG A 154 -13.48 8.77 -15.26
N LEU A 155 -12.82 8.54 -16.39
CA LEU A 155 -12.33 9.57 -17.30
C LEU A 155 -13.15 9.51 -18.59
N ILE A 156 -13.87 10.58 -18.90
CA ILE A 156 -14.66 10.69 -20.13
C ILE A 156 -13.76 10.99 -21.33
N GLU A 157 -12.78 11.86 -21.12
CA GLU A 157 -11.80 12.30 -22.11
C GLU A 157 -10.44 11.65 -21.85
N LEU A 158 -9.67 11.48 -22.94
CA LEU A 158 -8.31 10.97 -22.87
C LEU A 158 -7.41 12.08 -22.30
N PRO A 159 -6.65 11.84 -21.21
CA PRO A 159 -5.65 12.79 -20.77
C PRO A 159 -4.62 13.06 -21.88
N SER A 160 -4.22 14.31 -22.04
CA SER A 160 -3.09 14.65 -22.91
C SER A 160 -1.83 13.91 -22.45
N PHE A 161 -0.90 13.71 -23.38
CA PHE A 161 0.35 13.01 -23.07
C PHE A 161 1.12 13.68 -21.93
N THR A 162 1.12 15.03 -21.88
CA THR A 162 1.80 15.78 -20.82
C THR A 162 1.13 15.61 -19.46
N GLU A 163 -0.21 15.65 -19.39
CA GLU A 163 -0.95 15.33 -18.15
C GLU A 163 -0.64 13.92 -17.68
N TYR A 164 -0.63 12.96 -18.61
CA TYR A 164 -0.35 11.56 -18.33
C TYR A 164 1.06 11.32 -17.77
N VAL A 165 2.08 11.90 -18.40
CA VAL A 165 3.47 11.79 -17.93
C VAL A 165 3.66 12.52 -16.59
N GLY A 166 3.07 13.71 -16.44
CA GLY A 166 3.10 14.47 -15.19
C GLY A 166 2.43 13.72 -14.03
N TYR A 167 1.31 13.05 -14.29
CA TYR A 167 0.65 12.15 -13.36
C TYR A 167 1.58 11.00 -12.97
N CYS A 168 2.11 10.27 -13.95
CA CYS A 168 2.96 9.09 -13.75
C CYS A 168 4.19 9.41 -12.88
N LEU A 169 4.91 10.49 -13.22
CA LEU A 169 6.16 10.85 -12.58
C LEU A 169 6.02 11.89 -11.45
N CYS A 170 4.80 12.20 -11.01
CA CYS A 170 4.58 13.17 -9.94
C CYS A 170 5.49 12.91 -8.72
N CYS A 171 6.35 13.88 -8.41
CA CYS A 171 7.47 13.74 -7.48
C CYS A 171 7.09 13.21 -6.09
N GLY A 172 5.95 13.62 -5.53
CA GLY A 172 5.48 13.15 -4.24
C GLY A 172 4.97 11.69 -4.21
N SER A 173 4.82 11.02 -5.37
CA SER A 173 4.33 9.64 -5.42
C SER A 173 5.13 8.64 -6.25
N HIS A 174 5.99 9.09 -7.17
CA HIS A 174 6.71 8.20 -8.10
C HIS A 174 7.56 7.13 -7.39
N PHE A 175 8.21 7.49 -6.29
CA PHE A 175 9.21 6.62 -5.63
C PHE A 175 8.63 5.45 -4.87
N ALA A 176 7.68 5.72 -3.97
CA ALA A 176 7.15 4.73 -3.03
C ALA A 176 5.62 4.84 -2.83
N GLY A 177 4.94 5.53 -3.74
CA GLY A 177 3.55 5.92 -3.57
C GLY A 177 3.42 7.20 -2.73
N PRO A 178 2.19 7.59 -2.35
CA PRO A 178 0.93 6.86 -2.55
C PRO A 178 0.47 6.77 -4.02
N VAL A 179 -0.21 5.68 -4.37
CA VAL A 179 -0.98 5.62 -5.63
C VAL A 179 -2.22 6.50 -5.47
N PHE A 180 -2.51 7.35 -6.45
CA PHE A 180 -3.72 8.18 -6.49
C PHE A 180 -4.34 8.16 -7.88
N GLU A 181 -5.60 8.56 -7.97
CA GLU A 181 -6.37 8.49 -9.20
C GLU A 181 -6.03 9.65 -10.15
N MET A 182 -6.00 9.38 -11.45
CA MET A 182 -5.73 10.41 -12.48
C MET A 182 -6.70 11.58 -12.38
N LYS A 183 -7.98 11.31 -12.11
CA LYS A 183 -9.00 12.37 -11.96
C LYS A 183 -8.67 13.33 -10.81
N ASP A 184 -8.24 12.79 -9.67
CA ASP A 184 -7.82 13.63 -8.53
C ASP A 184 -6.60 14.49 -8.89
N TYR A 185 -5.66 13.94 -9.65
CA TYR A 185 -4.49 14.68 -10.13
C TYR A 185 -4.89 15.84 -11.06
N LEU A 186 -5.75 15.59 -12.03
CA LEU A 186 -6.25 16.63 -12.95
C LEU A 186 -7.00 17.71 -12.18
N GLU A 187 -7.98 17.34 -11.35
CA GLU A 187 -8.75 18.31 -10.54
C GLU A 187 -7.87 19.14 -9.60
N TRP A 188 -6.83 18.54 -9.00
CA TRP A 188 -5.86 19.27 -8.19
C TRP A 188 -5.05 20.29 -9.01
N THR A 189 -4.53 19.88 -10.17
CA THR A 189 -3.74 20.78 -11.03
C THR A 189 -4.57 21.91 -11.62
N GLU A 190 -5.83 21.64 -11.95
CA GLU A 190 -6.82 22.59 -12.47
C GLU A 190 -7.47 23.45 -11.38
N ARG A 191 -7.28 23.11 -10.10
CA ARG A 191 -7.96 23.72 -8.94
C ARG A 191 -9.49 23.62 -9.05
N LYS A 192 -9.99 22.42 -9.35
CA LYS A 192 -11.43 22.09 -9.39
C LYS A 192 -11.83 21.23 -8.20
N GLY A 193 -13.14 20.98 -8.08
CA GLY A 193 -13.70 20.11 -7.03
C GLY A 193 -13.37 20.64 -5.64
N ILE A 194 -12.81 19.79 -4.78
CA ILE A 194 -12.43 20.19 -3.42
C ILE A 194 -11.23 21.16 -3.37
N TRP A 195 -10.50 21.32 -4.48
CA TRP A 195 -9.38 22.27 -4.59
C TRP A 195 -9.81 23.60 -5.20
N ALA A 196 -11.10 23.78 -5.50
CA ALA A 196 -11.63 25.05 -5.96
C ALA A 196 -11.45 26.15 -4.91
N PRO A 197 -11.10 27.40 -5.31
CA PRO A 197 -11.14 28.54 -4.42
C PRO A 197 -12.55 28.68 -3.81
N THR A 198 -12.64 28.86 -2.50
CA THR A 198 -13.92 29.08 -1.81
C THR A 198 -14.05 30.52 -1.38
N GLU A 199 -15.30 31.02 -1.23
CA GLU A 199 -15.59 32.33 -0.65
C GLU A 199 -15.01 32.49 0.78
N LYS A 200 -14.76 31.38 1.47
CA LYS A 200 -14.20 31.31 2.83
C LYS A 200 -12.68 31.55 2.91
N GLY A 201 -12.02 31.85 1.80
CA GLY A 201 -10.60 32.21 1.75
C GLY A 201 -9.71 31.22 0.97
N PRO A 202 -8.38 31.40 1.05
CA PRO A 202 -7.42 30.60 0.29
C PRO A 202 -7.42 29.12 0.71
N ALA A 203 -6.80 28.27 -0.12
CA ALA A 203 -6.61 26.86 0.16
C ALA A 203 -6.01 26.64 1.58
N PRO A 204 -6.46 25.61 2.31
CA PRO A 204 -6.02 25.38 3.68
C PRO A 204 -4.50 25.19 3.77
N SER A 205 -3.92 25.67 4.87
CA SER A 205 -2.48 25.57 5.12
C SER A 205 -2.06 24.10 5.31
N PRO A 206 -1.08 23.59 4.53
CA PRO A 206 -0.59 22.21 4.66
C PRO A 206 0.46 22.02 5.76
N PHE A 207 1.01 23.10 6.32
CA PHE A 207 2.24 23.04 7.13
C PHE A 207 2.08 22.21 8.40
N GLY A 208 0.96 22.35 9.12
CA GLY A 208 0.71 21.58 10.34
C GLY A 208 0.66 20.07 10.09
N ALA A 209 -0.07 19.66 9.05
CA ALA A 209 -0.16 18.25 8.66
C ALA A 209 1.17 17.72 8.11
N THR A 210 1.94 18.55 7.39
CA THR A 210 3.28 18.20 6.92
C THR A 210 4.23 17.95 8.09
N ILE A 211 4.25 18.83 9.10
CA ILE A 211 5.07 18.66 10.30
C ILE A 211 4.67 17.38 11.04
N GLN A 212 3.36 17.10 11.16
CA GLN A 212 2.88 15.86 11.78
C GLN A 212 3.40 14.61 11.06
N ALA A 213 3.34 14.58 9.72
CA ALA A 213 3.87 13.47 8.93
C ALA A 213 5.40 13.31 9.07
N LEU A 214 6.13 14.44 9.15
CA LEU A 214 7.58 14.43 9.38
C LEU A 214 7.95 13.93 10.79
N LEU A 215 7.19 14.32 11.81
CA LEU A 215 7.36 13.81 13.18
C LEU A 215 7.10 12.31 13.23
N GLN A 216 6.03 11.84 12.57
CA GLN A 216 5.76 10.40 12.43
C GLN A 216 6.92 9.67 11.74
N ALA A 217 7.43 10.20 10.62
CA ALA A 217 8.58 9.63 9.93
C ALA A 217 9.81 9.53 10.86
N THR A 218 10.09 10.59 11.62
CA THR A 218 11.23 10.66 12.54
C THR A 218 11.13 9.60 13.63
N VAL A 219 9.96 9.48 14.27
CA VAL A 219 9.70 8.44 15.28
C VAL A 219 9.85 7.05 14.68
N CYS A 220 9.36 6.82 13.46
CA CYS A 220 9.47 5.52 12.80
C CYS A 220 10.92 5.14 12.52
N MET A 221 11.73 6.08 12.02
CA MET A 221 13.15 5.82 11.78
C MET A 221 13.91 5.58 13.09
N ALA A 222 13.65 6.38 14.13
CA ALA A 222 14.29 6.20 15.44
C ALA A 222 13.99 4.80 16.03
N LEU A 223 12.73 4.36 15.98
CA LEU A 223 12.33 3.02 16.42
C LEU A 223 12.95 1.92 15.56
N TYR A 224 12.99 2.09 14.24
CA TYR A 224 13.64 1.13 13.35
C TYR A 224 15.13 0.96 13.69
N LEU A 225 15.88 2.06 13.80
CA LEU A 225 17.31 2.05 14.11
C LEU A 225 17.60 1.48 15.49
N TYR A 226 16.71 1.71 16.46
CA TYR A 226 16.81 1.10 17.79
C TYR A 226 16.60 -0.41 17.75
N LEU A 227 15.60 -0.89 16.99
CA LEU A 227 15.19 -2.31 17.01
C LEU A 227 16.04 -3.21 16.10
N ILE A 228 16.53 -2.70 14.96
CA ILE A 228 17.20 -3.51 13.92
C ILE A 228 18.45 -4.26 14.41
N PRO A 229 19.30 -3.75 15.33
CA PRO A 229 20.44 -4.51 15.84
C PRO A 229 20.01 -5.75 16.64
N HIS A 230 18.82 -5.71 17.25
CA HIS A 230 18.31 -6.78 18.12
C HIS A 230 17.46 -7.80 17.35
N PHE A 231 16.65 -7.35 16.39
CA PHE A 231 15.62 -8.16 15.72
C PHE A 231 15.74 -8.08 14.20
N ASN A 232 16.94 -8.34 13.67
CA ASN A 232 17.19 -8.43 12.24
C ASN A 232 16.73 -9.77 11.65
N ILE A 233 16.42 -9.74 10.35
CA ILE A 233 15.96 -10.93 9.61
C ILE A 233 17.05 -12.01 9.57
N SER A 234 18.34 -11.65 9.47
CA SER A 234 19.45 -12.61 9.46
C SER A 234 19.52 -13.48 10.71
N GLY A 235 19.08 -12.98 11.87
CA GLY A 235 19.03 -13.76 13.10
C GLY A 235 18.09 -14.96 13.04
N LEU A 236 17.08 -14.95 12.16
CA LEU A 236 16.16 -16.08 11.96
C LEU A 236 16.86 -17.33 11.41
N ASN A 237 17.98 -17.15 10.69
CA ASN A 237 18.76 -18.24 10.12
C ASN A 237 19.99 -18.59 10.97
N SER A 238 20.16 -17.96 12.13
CA SER A 238 21.34 -18.19 12.98
C SER A 238 21.29 -19.58 13.65
N PRO A 239 22.44 -20.23 13.91
CA PRO A 239 22.49 -21.45 14.69
C PRO A 239 21.83 -21.30 16.07
N ALA A 240 22.03 -20.15 16.72
CA ALA A 240 21.43 -19.84 18.02
C ALA A 240 19.89 -19.88 17.99
N TYR A 241 19.26 -19.43 16.90
CA TYR A 241 17.81 -19.50 16.72
C TYR A 241 17.29 -20.96 16.75
N GLN A 242 18.08 -21.89 16.19
CA GLN A 242 17.74 -23.32 16.17
C GLN A 242 17.88 -23.98 17.55
N GLU A 243 18.56 -23.37 18.51
CA GLU A 243 18.65 -23.90 19.88
C GLU A 243 17.52 -23.38 20.79
N TRP A 244 16.79 -22.35 20.35
CA TRP A 244 15.75 -21.74 21.16
C TRP A 244 14.47 -22.59 21.24
N GLY A 245 13.82 -22.54 22.40
CA GLY A 245 12.48 -23.09 22.59
C GLY A 245 11.41 -22.33 21.79
N PHE A 246 10.24 -22.95 21.65
CA PHE A 246 9.11 -22.46 20.87
C PHE A 246 8.79 -20.98 21.09
N TRP A 247 8.59 -20.56 22.35
CA TRP A 247 8.19 -19.19 22.67
C TRP A 247 9.22 -18.16 22.25
N LYS A 248 10.51 -18.45 22.46
CA LYS A 248 11.59 -17.52 22.08
C LYS A 248 11.71 -17.41 20.55
N ARG A 249 11.55 -18.51 19.81
CA ARG A 249 11.49 -18.49 18.34
C ARG A 249 10.31 -17.69 17.82
N LEU A 250 9.12 -17.91 18.36
CA LEU A 250 7.90 -17.21 17.97
C LEU A 250 7.99 -15.72 18.28
N SER A 251 8.46 -15.35 19.47
CA SER A 251 8.68 -13.95 19.85
C SER A 251 9.73 -13.28 18.97
N TYR A 252 10.80 -13.97 18.58
CA TYR A 252 11.81 -13.40 17.69
C TYR A 252 11.27 -13.20 16.27
N GLN A 253 10.50 -14.15 15.73
CA GLN A 253 9.77 -13.98 14.46
C GLN A 253 8.84 -12.77 14.50
N PHE A 254 8.05 -12.65 15.58
CA PHE A 254 7.19 -11.50 15.80
C PHE A 254 7.97 -10.18 15.81
N MET A 255 9.02 -10.10 16.63
CA MET A 255 9.82 -8.87 16.76
C MET A 255 10.57 -8.52 15.48
N SER A 256 10.98 -9.52 14.68
CA SER A 256 11.60 -9.28 13.37
C SER A 256 10.61 -8.64 12.40
N GLY A 257 9.38 -9.17 12.32
CA GLY A 257 8.32 -8.61 11.50
C GLY A 257 7.91 -7.21 11.95
N PHE A 258 7.76 -7.02 13.27
CA PHE A 258 7.49 -5.71 13.87
C PHE A 258 8.57 -4.69 13.54
N THR A 259 9.84 -5.05 13.71
CA THR A 259 11.00 -4.21 13.37
C THR A 259 11.00 -3.84 11.89
N ALA A 260 10.77 -4.80 11.00
CA ALA A 260 10.75 -4.56 9.56
C ALA A 260 9.64 -3.60 9.12
N ARG A 261 8.50 -3.50 9.83
CA ARG A 261 7.40 -2.59 9.45
C ARG A 261 7.79 -1.12 9.57
N TRP A 262 8.61 -0.76 10.56
CA TRP A 262 8.96 0.64 10.84
C TRP A 262 9.68 1.35 9.68
N LYS A 263 10.46 0.62 8.86
CA LYS A 263 11.07 1.21 7.65
C LYS A 263 10.02 1.60 6.60
N TYR A 264 8.95 0.81 6.46
CA TYR A 264 7.85 1.13 5.55
C TYR A 264 7.03 2.30 6.08
N TYR A 265 6.79 2.36 7.40
CA TYR A 265 6.12 3.49 8.04
C TYR A 265 6.88 4.79 7.80
N PHE A 266 8.21 4.77 7.97
CA PHE A 266 9.08 5.90 7.65
C PHE A 266 8.92 6.35 6.18
N ILE A 267 9.12 5.44 5.23
CA ILE A 267 9.08 5.79 3.80
C ILE A 267 7.72 6.36 3.41
N TRP A 268 6.63 5.72 3.84
CA TRP A 268 5.28 6.21 3.54
C TRP A 268 4.96 7.55 4.20
N SER A 269 5.48 7.82 5.39
CA SER A 269 5.30 9.13 6.04
C SER A 269 6.04 10.27 5.34
N ILE A 270 7.22 10.01 4.76
CA ILE A 270 7.92 11.01 3.93
C ILE A 270 7.13 11.30 2.65
N SER A 271 6.64 10.27 1.96
CA SER A 271 5.74 10.43 0.80
C SER A 271 4.48 11.22 1.15
N GLU A 272 3.85 10.89 2.29
CA GLU A 272 2.69 11.60 2.79
C GLU A 272 2.99 13.09 3.01
N ALA A 273 4.12 13.41 3.64
CA ALA A 273 4.57 14.80 3.81
C ALA A 273 4.74 15.53 2.46
N ALA A 274 5.36 14.88 1.46
CA ALA A 274 5.55 15.44 0.13
C ALA A 274 4.20 15.73 -0.58
N VAL A 275 3.24 14.80 -0.50
CA VAL A 275 1.93 14.99 -1.13
C VAL A 275 1.08 16.03 -0.38
N ILE A 276 1.14 16.08 0.95
CA ILE A 276 0.47 17.11 1.76
C ILE A 276 1.02 18.50 1.42
N ILE A 277 2.34 18.68 1.43
CA ILE A 277 2.95 20.01 1.22
C ILE A 277 2.69 20.55 -0.20
N SER A 278 2.42 19.67 -1.17
CA SER A 278 1.98 20.06 -2.54
C SER A 278 0.55 20.60 -2.62
N GLY A 279 -0.28 20.34 -1.60
CA GLY A 279 -1.72 20.59 -1.62
C GLY A 279 -2.58 19.44 -2.17
N LEU A 280 -1.98 18.47 -2.88
CA LEU A 280 -2.71 17.29 -3.38
C LEU A 280 -3.27 16.45 -2.23
N GLY A 281 -2.60 16.40 -1.08
CA GLY A 281 -3.03 15.61 0.08
C GLY A 281 -4.37 16.03 0.71
N PHE A 282 -4.94 17.18 0.31
CA PHE A 282 -6.20 17.66 0.85
C PHE A 282 -7.37 16.71 0.52
N SER A 283 -8.17 16.38 1.54
CA SER A 283 -9.30 15.44 1.45
C SER A 283 -10.63 16.04 1.94
N GLY A 284 -10.74 17.37 1.99
CA GLY A 284 -11.95 18.09 2.41
C GLY A 284 -11.90 18.54 3.86
N TRP A 285 -13.05 18.77 4.47
CA TRP A 285 -13.18 19.34 5.82
C TRP A 285 -13.80 18.34 6.80
N THR A 286 -13.53 18.51 8.09
CA THR A 286 -14.22 17.79 9.16
C THR A 286 -15.60 18.38 9.42
N ASP A 287 -16.54 17.55 9.88
CA ASP A 287 -17.90 17.96 10.27
C ASP A 287 -17.93 18.58 11.68
N THR A 288 -16.81 19.15 12.14
CA THR A 288 -16.69 19.80 13.47
C THR A 288 -17.00 21.29 13.38
N SER A 289 -17.33 21.91 14.52
CA SER A 289 -17.42 23.38 14.65
C SER A 289 -16.33 23.89 15.60
N PRO A 290 -15.30 24.62 15.12
CA PRO A 290 -15.04 24.99 13.72
C PRO A 290 -14.55 23.80 12.86
N SER A 291 -14.79 23.89 11.54
CA SER A 291 -14.35 22.87 10.58
C SER A 291 -12.84 22.92 10.38
N LYS A 292 -12.18 21.77 10.41
CA LYS A 292 -10.73 21.64 10.22
C LYS A 292 -10.41 20.96 8.89
N PRO A 293 -9.32 21.34 8.20
CA PRO A 293 -8.94 20.69 6.96
C PRO A 293 -8.43 19.26 7.22
N LYS A 294 -8.82 18.32 6.36
CA LYS A 294 -8.36 16.93 6.36
C LYS A 294 -7.28 16.72 5.31
N TRP A 295 -6.28 15.92 5.66
CA TRP A 295 -5.08 15.68 4.84
C TRP A 295 -4.84 14.18 4.61
N ASP A 296 -5.92 13.40 4.56
CA ASP A 296 -5.86 11.93 4.57
C ASP A 296 -5.66 11.31 3.19
N ARG A 297 -5.71 12.09 2.10
CA ARG A 297 -5.68 11.54 0.73
C ARG A 297 -4.38 10.80 0.45
N ALA A 298 -3.27 11.26 1.04
CA ALA A 298 -1.96 10.68 0.88
C ALA A 298 -1.62 9.61 1.94
N LYS A 299 -2.49 9.42 2.95
CA LYS A 299 -2.24 8.49 4.05
C LYS A 299 -2.14 7.09 3.50
N ASN A 300 -0.96 6.50 3.58
CA ASN A 300 -0.73 5.12 3.16
C ASN A 300 -0.64 4.14 4.33
N VAL A 301 -0.56 4.66 5.57
CA VAL A 301 -0.53 3.84 6.77
C VAL A 301 -1.18 4.54 7.98
N ASP A 302 -1.89 3.75 8.78
CA ASP A 302 -2.29 4.09 10.14
C ASP A 302 -1.57 3.15 11.11
N ILE A 303 -0.46 3.61 11.68
CA ILE A 303 0.46 2.78 12.46
C ILE A 303 -0.24 2.13 13.64
N LEU A 304 -1.00 2.90 14.42
CA LEU A 304 -1.73 2.36 15.57
C LEU A 304 -2.86 1.44 15.10
N GLY A 305 -3.52 1.78 14.00
CA GLY A 305 -4.50 0.91 13.35
C GLY A 305 -3.94 -0.45 12.97
N VAL A 306 -2.70 -0.52 12.48
CA VAL A 306 -2.00 -1.78 12.15
C VAL A 306 -1.64 -2.55 13.42
N GLU A 307 -0.90 -1.92 14.34
CA GLU A 307 -0.34 -2.63 15.51
C GLU A 307 -1.42 -3.05 16.52
N PHE A 308 -2.57 -2.36 16.54
CA PHE A 308 -3.70 -2.65 17.43
C PHE A 308 -4.95 -3.17 16.70
N ALA A 309 -4.80 -3.68 15.47
CA ALA A 309 -5.91 -4.23 14.69
C ALA A 309 -6.62 -5.37 15.44
N LYS A 310 -7.90 -5.19 15.78
CA LYS A 310 -8.71 -6.19 16.49
C LYS A 310 -9.25 -7.28 15.57
N SER A 311 -9.15 -7.07 14.25
CA SER A 311 -9.53 -8.03 13.23
C SER A 311 -8.64 -7.86 12.00
N SER A 312 -8.22 -8.99 11.42
CA SER A 312 -7.46 -9.02 10.17
C SER A 312 -8.21 -8.40 8.98
N VAL A 313 -9.55 -8.27 9.05
CA VAL A 313 -10.35 -7.57 8.03
C VAL A 313 -10.04 -6.07 8.00
N GLN A 314 -9.56 -5.51 9.12
CA GLN A 314 -9.19 -4.10 9.23
C GLN A 314 -7.83 -3.81 8.60
N LEU A 315 -6.93 -4.79 8.53
CA LEU A 315 -5.54 -4.58 8.09
C LEU A 315 -5.42 -3.89 6.72
N PRO A 316 -6.17 -4.28 5.66
CA PRO A 316 -6.09 -3.57 4.37
C PRO A 316 -6.55 -2.10 4.43
N LEU A 317 -7.27 -1.69 5.48
CA LEU A 317 -7.74 -0.32 5.65
C LEU A 317 -6.71 0.58 6.34
N VAL A 318 -5.64 -0.02 6.90
CA VAL A 318 -4.66 0.67 7.76
C VAL A 318 -3.22 0.39 7.36
N TRP A 319 -2.94 -0.68 6.59
CA TRP A 319 -1.64 -1.00 6.01
C TRP A 319 -1.66 -0.86 4.48
N ASN A 320 -0.68 -0.15 3.94
CA ASN A 320 -0.52 0.10 2.50
C ASN A 320 -1.87 0.50 1.85
N ILE A 321 -2.52 1.48 2.46
CA ILE A 321 -3.94 1.82 2.26
C ILE A 321 -4.25 2.05 0.78
N GLN A 322 -3.37 2.70 0.04
CA GLN A 322 -3.60 3.06 -1.35
C GLN A 322 -3.50 1.86 -2.28
N VAL A 323 -2.57 0.94 -2.03
CA VAL A 323 -2.49 -0.33 -2.79
C VAL A 323 -3.66 -1.23 -2.43
N SER A 324 -4.05 -1.28 -1.15
CA SER A 324 -5.24 -2.02 -0.72
C SER A 324 -6.53 -1.48 -1.36
N THR A 325 -6.63 -0.15 -1.48
CA THR A 325 -7.74 0.53 -2.18
C THR A 325 -7.69 0.26 -3.68
N TRP A 326 -6.51 0.27 -4.30
CA TRP A 326 -6.32 -0.09 -5.68
C TRP A 326 -6.75 -1.54 -5.95
N LEU A 327 -6.29 -2.50 -5.14
CA LEU A 327 -6.68 -3.90 -5.23
C LEU A 327 -8.20 -4.07 -5.06
N ARG A 328 -8.81 -3.27 -4.18
CA ARG A 328 -10.26 -3.26 -4.00
C ARG A 328 -10.97 -2.83 -5.27
N HIS A 329 -10.59 -1.67 -5.84
CA HIS A 329 -11.28 -1.06 -6.97
C HIS A 329 -11.02 -1.77 -8.31
N TYR A 330 -9.76 -2.16 -8.57
CA TYR A 330 -9.31 -2.62 -9.88
C TYR A 330 -9.22 -4.13 -10.00
N VAL A 331 -9.31 -4.88 -8.88
CA VAL A 331 -9.29 -6.35 -8.90
C VAL A 331 -10.53 -6.91 -8.22
N TYR A 332 -10.68 -6.71 -6.91
CA TYR A 332 -11.72 -7.38 -6.12
C TYR A 332 -13.14 -7.04 -6.62
N ASP A 333 -13.49 -5.75 -6.72
CA ASP A 333 -14.84 -5.33 -7.11
C ASP A 333 -15.16 -5.66 -8.58
N ARG A 334 -14.14 -5.71 -9.44
CA ARG A 334 -14.29 -6.10 -10.86
C ARG A 334 -14.51 -7.60 -11.03
N LEU A 335 -13.99 -8.44 -10.13
CA LEU A 335 -14.24 -9.88 -10.10
C LEU A 335 -15.61 -10.25 -9.48
N VAL A 336 -16.30 -9.29 -8.87
CA VAL A 336 -17.65 -9.51 -8.31
C VAL A 336 -18.70 -9.29 -9.40
N GLN A 337 -19.45 -10.33 -9.72
CA GLN A 337 -20.59 -10.24 -10.64
C GLN A 337 -21.69 -9.35 -10.04
N LYS A 338 -22.35 -8.53 -10.88
CA LYS A 338 -23.48 -7.68 -10.47
C LYS A 338 -24.55 -8.54 -9.77
N GLY A 339 -25.04 -8.07 -8.63
CA GLY A 339 -26.04 -8.77 -7.80
C GLY A 339 -25.53 -9.95 -6.96
N LYS A 340 -24.26 -10.38 -7.10
CA LYS A 340 -23.70 -11.48 -6.30
C LYS A 340 -22.84 -10.97 -5.15
N LYS A 341 -22.83 -11.73 -4.05
CA LYS A 341 -21.92 -11.48 -2.93
C LYS A 341 -20.52 -12.02 -3.26
N PRO A 342 -19.44 -11.31 -2.90
CA PRO A 342 -18.09 -11.83 -3.07
C PRO A 342 -17.85 -13.07 -2.22
N GLY A 343 -17.15 -14.05 -2.79
CA GLY A 343 -16.72 -15.27 -2.11
C GLY A 343 -15.24 -15.28 -1.77
N PHE A 344 -14.75 -16.46 -1.39
CA PHE A 344 -13.33 -16.68 -1.11
C PHE A 344 -12.47 -16.55 -2.37
N PHE A 345 -12.99 -16.93 -3.54
CA PHE A 345 -12.27 -16.82 -4.81
C PHE A 345 -11.85 -15.39 -5.13
N GLN A 346 -12.75 -14.40 -5.01
CA GLN A 346 -12.41 -12.99 -5.25
C GLN A 346 -11.32 -12.51 -4.28
N LEU A 347 -11.39 -12.92 -3.01
CA LEU A 347 -10.37 -12.61 -2.02
C LEU A 347 -9.02 -13.23 -2.40
N LEU A 348 -8.99 -14.52 -2.73
CA LEU A 348 -7.78 -15.23 -3.10
C LEU A 348 -7.14 -14.65 -4.37
N ALA A 349 -7.94 -14.38 -5.41
CA ALA A 349 -7.46 -13.76 -6.65
C ALA A 349 -6.88 -12.37 -6.39
N THR A 350 -7.50 -11.58 -5.51
CA THR A 350 -7.00 -10.25 -5.13
C THR A 350 -5.66 -10.35 -4.38
N GLN A 351 -5.56 -11.25 -3.40
CA GLN A 351 -4.30 -11.45 -2.67
C GLN A 351 -3.19 -12.01 -3.59
N THR A 352 -3.53 -12.93 -4.50
CA THR A 352 -2.58 -13.47 -5.49
C THR A 352 -2.09 -12.38 -6.44
N THR A 353 -2.97 -11.48 -6.87
CA THR A 353 -2.58 -10.32 -7.68
C THR A 353 -1.61 -9.42 -6.92
N SER A 354 -1.86 -9.19 -5.62
CA SER A 354 -0.92 -8.47 -4.76
C SER A 354 0.43 -9.20 -4.64
N ALA A 355 0.43 -10.53 -4.58
CA ALA A 355 1.65 -11.33 -4.53
C ALA A 355 2.50 -11.15 -5.79
N VAL A 356 1.87 -11.31 -6.96
CA VAL A 356 2.53 -11.15 -8.25
C VAL A 356 3.06 -9.72 -8.45
N TRP A 357 2.34 -8.71 -7.92
CA TRP A 357 2.81 -7.32 -7.93
C TRP A 357 4.11 -7.13 -7.14
N HIS A 358 4.32 -7.88 -6.05
CA HIS A 358 5.60 -7.88 -5.31
C HIS A 358 6.70 -8.72 -5.97
N GLY A 359 6.32 -9.73 -6.75
CA GLY A 359 7.25 -10.61 -7.47
C GLY A 359 6.87 -12.10 -7.37
N LEU A 360 7.70 -12.97 -7.95
CA LEU A 360 7.43 -14.41 -8.06
C LEU A 360 8.13 -15.28 -7.00
N TYR A 361 8.74 -14.66 -5.99
CA TYR A 361 9.35 -15.41 -4.88
C TYR A 361 8.29 -16.22 -4.13
N PRO A 362 8.54 -17.51 -3.81
CA PRO A 362 7.57 -18.37 -3.11
C PRO A 362 7.06 -17.77 -1.80
N GLY A 363 7.92 -17.08 -1.06
CA GLY A 363 7.58 -16.42 0.20
C GLY A 363 6.50 -15.33 0.05
N TYR A 364 6.50 -14.58 -1.05
CA TYR A 364 5.41 -13.64 -1.37
C TYR A 364 4.11 -14.38 -1.60
N ILE A 365 4.11 -15.40 -2.47
CA ILE A 365 2.91 -16.19 -2.77
C ILE A 365 2.33 -16.81 -1.49
N ILE A 366 3.18 -17.43 -0.66
CA ILE A 366 2.78 -18.04 0.60
C ILE A 366 2.19 -17.00 1.56
N PHE A 367 2.82 -15.83 1.71
CA PHE A 367 2.31 -14.74 2.56
C PHE A 367 0.91 -14.31 2.14
N PHE A 368 0.68 -14.05 0.86
CA PHE A 368 -0.60 -13.55 0.37
C PHE A 368 -1.70 -14.62 0.35
N VAL A 369 -1.37 -15.88 0.10
CA VAL A 369 -2.33 -16.98 0.29
C VAL A 369 -2.71 -17.10 1.78
N GLN A 370 -1.72 -16.99 2.68
CA GLN A 370 -2.00 -16.98 4.12
C GLN A 370 -2.78 -15.75 4.56
N SER A 371 -2.59 -14.58 3.95
CA SER A 371 -3.38 -13.40 4.28
C SER A 371 -4.87 -13.58 3.90
N ALA A 372 -5.16 -14.30 2.80
CA ALA A 372 -6.53 -14.66 2.45
C ALA A 372 -7.16 -15.58 3.51
N LEU A 373 -6.42 -16.60 3.97
CA LEU A 373 -6.86 -17.49 5.06
C LEU A 373 -7.03 -16.73 6.37
N MET A 374 -6.09 -15.84 6.69
CA MET A 374 -6.11 -14.98 7.87
C MET A 374 -7.41 -14.16 7.93
N ILE A 375 -7.73 -13.46 6.84
CA ILE A 375 -8.96 -12.67 6.71
C ILE A 375 -10.21 -13.57 6.80
N ALA A 376 -10.20 -14.74 6.15
CA ALA A 376 -11.32 -15.68 6.20
C ALA A 376 -11.59 -16.20 7.63
N GLY A 377 -10.54 -16.58 8.37
CA GLY A 377 -10.65 -16.97 9.77
C GLY A 377 -11.12 -15.83 10.68
N SER A 378 -10.64 -14.59 10.44
CA SER A 378 -11.09 -13.42 11.20
C SER A 378 -12.59 -13.13 10.99
N ARG A 379 -13.12 -13.38 9.78
CA ARG A 379 -14.57 -13.27 9.51
C ARG A 379 -15.40 -14.31 10.29
N VAL A 380 -14.84 -15.46 10.65
CA VAL A 380 -15.51 -16.44 11.54
C VAL A 380 -15.64 -15.85 12.94
N LEU A 381 -14.52 -15.39 13.51
CA LEU A 381 -14.50 -14.78 14.85
C LEU A 381 -15.45 -13.58 14.94
N TYR A 382 -15.48 -12.73 13.91
CA TYR A 382 -16.43 -11.62 13.85
C TYR A 382 -17.89 -12.10 13.85
N ARG A 383 -18.23 -13.14 13.08
CA ARG A 383 -19.60 -13.71 13.09
C ARG A 383 -19.98 -14.25 14.47
N TRP A 384 -19.05 -14.89 15.17
CA TRP A 384 -19.28 -15.39 16.52
C TRP A 384 -19.47 -14.23 17.51
N GLN A 385 -18.66 -13.17 17.43
CA GLN A 385 -18.84 -11.96 18.25
C GLN A 385 -20.22 -11.33 18.05
N GLN A 386 -20.70 -11.21 16.82
CA GLN A 386 -22.00 -10.61 16.51
C GLN A 386 -23.19 -11.44 17.00
N ALA A 387 -22.98 -12.73 17.30
CA ALA A 387 -24.00 -13.61 17.82
C ALA A 387 -24.07 -13.66 19.34
N ILE A 388 -23.10 -13.05 20.04
CA ILE A 388 -23.12 -12.95 21.50
C ILE A 388 -24.21 -11.96 21.93
N PRO A 389 -25.14 -12.36 22.82
CA PRO A 389 -26.14 -11.47 23.39
C PRO A 389 -25.54 -10.22 24.05
N SER A 390 -26.28 -9.11 24.02
CA SER A 390 -25.81 -7.83 24.57
C SER A 390 -25.60 -7.82 26.09
N ASN A 391 -26.15 -8.80 26.82
CA ASN A 391 -25.95 -8.96 28.27
C ASN A 391 -24.70 -9.78 28.63
N MET A 392 -23.89 -10.22 27.65
CA MET A 392 -22.71 -11.05 27.85
C MET A 392 -21.41 -10.32 27.49
N ASP A 393 -21.21 -9.12 28.03
CA ASP A 393 -20.08 -8.25 27.69
C ASP A 393 -18.71 -8.88 27.98
N VAL A 394 -18.58 -9.68 29.05
CA VAL A 394 -17.32 -10.39 29.37
C VAL A 394 -16.93 -11.35 28.25
N VAL A 395 -17.90 -12.14 27.74
CA VAL A 395 -17.66 -13.09 26.65
C VAL A 395 -17.36 -12.38 25.34
N LYS A 396 -18.08 -11.28 25.06
CA LYS A 396 -17.82 -10.43 23.89
C LYS A 396 -16.40 -9.84 23.93
N ASN A 397 -15.98 -9.30 25.07
CA ASN A 397 -14.64 -8.73 25.25
C ASN A 397 -13.55 -9.80 25.13
N LEU A 398 -13.78 -11.00 25.66
CA LEU A 398 -12.87 -12.14 25.49
C LEU A 398 -12.72 -12.51 23.99
N LEU A 399 -13.81 -12.56 23.23
CA LEU A 399 -13.74 -12.85 21.78
C LEU A 399 -13.06 -11.72 20.99
N VAL A 400 -13.18 -10.47 21.42
CA VAL A 400 -12.44 -9.34 20.85
C VAL A 400 -10.95 -9.50 21.12
N PHE A 401 -10.56 -9.86 22.34
CA PHE A 401 -9.17 -10.14 22.69
C PHE A 401 -8.61 -11.34 21.89
N ILE A 402 -9.37 -12.42 21.75
CA ILE A 402 -8.99 -13.58 20.93
C ILE A 402 -8.79 -13.16 19.46
N SER A 403 -9.64 -12.27 18.93
CA SER A 403 -9.50 -11.79 17.55
C SER A 403 -8.29 -10.89 17.35
N PHE A 404 -7.97 -10.08 18.36
CA PHE A 404 -6.74 -9.30 18.40
C PHE A 404 -5.52 -10.22 18.43
N ALA A 405 -5.45 -11.16 19.39
CA ALA A 405 -4.34 -12.11 19.51
C ALA A 405 -4.17 -12.97 18.24
N TYR A 406 -5.26 -13.43 17.64
CA TYR A 406 -5.25 -14.12 16.35
C TYR A 406 -4.67 -13.23 15.23
N THR A 407 -5.12 -11.98 15.14
CA THR A 407 -4.66 -11.04 14.10
C THR A 407 -3.17 -10.79 14.21
N VAL A 408 -2.68 -10.52 15.43
CA VAL A 408 -1.27 -10.28 15.75
C VAL A 408 -0.43 -11.51 15.43
N LEU A 409 -0.84 -12.69 15.90
CA LEU A 409 -0.13 -13.95 15.67
C LEU A 409 0.00 -14.26 14.18
N VAL A 410 -1.12 -14.31 13.47
CA VAL A 410 -1.15 -14.76 12.07
C VAL A 410 -0.48 -13.76 11.15
N LEU A 411 -0.65 -12.45 11.36
CA LEU A 411 0.01 -11.43 10.54
C LEU A 411 1.54 -11.57 10.64
N ASN A 412 2.06 -11.62 11.87
CA ASN A 412 3.51 -11.60 12.08
C ASN A 412 4.16 -12.93 11.70
N TYR A 413 3.49 -14.06 11.96
CA TYR A 413 3.92 -15.36 11.45
C TYR A 413 3.96 -15.33 9.91
N SER A 414 2.89 -14.88 9.25
CA SER A 414 2.82 -14.88 7.79
C SER A 414 3.90 -13.97 7.18
N ALA A 415 4.16 -12.82 7.81
CA ALA A 415 5.13 -11.84 7.33
C ALA A 415 6.56 -12.39 7.25
N VAL A 416 6.90 -13.46 8.00
CA VAL A 416 8.21 -14.10 7.92
C VAL A 416 8.49 -14.62 6.51
N GLY A 417 7.51 -15.27 5.86
CA GLY A 417 7.65 -15.74 4.48
C GLY A 417 7.90 -14.59 3.49
N PHE A 418 7.21 -13.46 3.69
CA PHE A 418 7.42 -12.24 2.90
C PHE A 418 8.83 -11.67 3.06
N MET A 419 9.44 -11.82 4.24
CA MET A 419 10.77 -11.27 4.53
C MET A 419 11.92 -12.16 4.04
N VAL A 420 11.77 -13.49 4.13
CA VAL A 420 12.85 -14.43 3.76
C VAL A 420 12.81 -14.88 2.31
N LEU A 421 11.66 -14.74 1.63
CA LEU A 421 11.43 -14.94 0.20
C LEU A 421 11.50 -16.39 -0.31
N THR A 422 12.50 -17.17 0.10
CA THR A 422 12.69 -18.52 -0.45
C THR A 422 11.70 -19.51 0.14
N LEU A 423 11.35 -20.54 -0.63
CA LEU A 423 10.46 -21.60 -0.16
C LEU A 423 11.06 -22.34 1.04
N GLN A 424 12.35 -22.65 0.95
CA GLN A 424 13.08 -23.43 1.95
C GLN A 424 13.14 -22.69 3.30
N GLU A 425 13.55 -21.42 3.30
CA GLU A 425 13.60 -20.63 4.55
C GLU A 425 12.19 -20.41 5.11
N THR A 426 11.21 -20.15 4.24
CA THR A 426 9.80 -19.96 4.67
C THR A 426 9.29 -21.21 5.38
N LEU A 427 9.43 -22.38 4.77
CA LEU A 427 8.96 -23.65 5.36
C LEU A 427 9.75 -24.02 6.62
N ALA A 428 11.07 -23.80 6.65
CA ALA A 428 11.89 -24.07 7.82
C ALA A 428 11.45 -23.21 9.02
N LEU A 429 11.25 -21.91 8.82
CA LEU A 429 10.82 -20.98 9.87
C LEU A 429 9.36 -21.21 10.30
N TYR A 430 8.50 -21.59 9.37
CA TYR A 430 7.12 -21.98 9.72
C TYR A 430 7.10 -23.28 10.52
N GLY A 431 7.91 -24.26 10.11
CA GLY A 431 8.07 -25.53 10.82
C GLY A 431 8.68 -25.36 12.22
N SER A 432 9.60 -24.41 12.41
CA SER A 432 10.25 -24.17 13.71
C SER A 432 9.28 -23.71 14.82
N VAL A 433 8.10 -23.21 14.42
CA VAL A 433 6.97 -22.82 15.30
C VAL A 433 5.70 -23.64 14.98
N TYR A 434 5.88 -24.87 14.50
CA TYR A 434 4.83 -25.88 14.29
C TYR A 434 3.65 -25.41 13.42
N TYR A 435 3.94 -24.55 12.44
CA TYR A 435 2.96 -24.00 11.50
C TYR A 435 1.76 -23.29 12.16
N ILE A 436 1.92 -22.77 13.39
CA ILE A 436 0.80 -22.27 14.20
C ILE A 436 -0.05 -21.21 13.48
N GLY A 437 0.58 -20.27 12.76
CA GLY A 437 -0.13 -19.22 12.03
C GLY A 437 -0.78 -19.71 10.71
N THR A 438 -0.45 -20.90 10.22
CA THR A 438 -1.15 -21.55 9.11
C THR A 438 -2.33 -22.39 9.61
N ILE A 439 -2.12 -23.16 10.68
CA ILE A 439 -3.12 -24.08 11.23
C ILE A 439 -4.27 -23.31 11.89
N ALA A 440 -3.99 -22.25 12.65
CA ALA A 440 -5.03 -21.52 13.38
C ALA A 440 -6.14 -20.94 12.47
N PRO A 441 -5.84 -20.25 11.34
CA PRO A 441 -6.86 -19.83 10.38
C PRO A 441 -7.69 -21.00 9.83
N ILE A 442 -7.05 -22.11 9.45
CA ILE A 442 -7.72 -23.27 8.86
C ILE A 442 -8.70 -23.87 9.87
N VAL A 443 -8.26 -24.11 11.11
CA VAL A 443 -9.10 -24.64 12.19
C VAL A 443 -10.28 -23.71 12.43
N LEU A 444 -10.08 -22.40 12.51
CA LEU A 444 -11.18 -21.43 12.68
C LEU A 444 -12.19 -21.49 11.52
N ILE A 445 -11.73 -21.61 10.28
CA ILE A 445 -12.60 -21.73 9.11
C ILE A 445 -13.43 -23.01 9.18
N LEU A 446 -12.81 -24.15 9.51
CA LEU A 446 -13.50 -25.44 9.68
C LEU A 446 -14.53 -25.38 10.82
N LEU A 447 -14.13 -24.86 11.98
CA LEU A 447 -15.04 -24.64 13.10
C LEU A 447 -16.19 -23.70 12.74
N GLY A 448 -15.95 -22.65 11.94
CA GLY A 448 -16.99 -21.75 11.47
C GLY A 448 -17.99 -22.38 10.50
N ASN A 449 -17.65 -23.52 9.89
CA ASN A 449 -18.57 -24.31 9.06
C ASN A 449 -19.44 -25.25 9.91
N MET A 450 -18.88 -25.78 11.00
CA MET A 450 -19.58 -26.66 11.95
C MET A 450 -20.45 -25.88 12.94
N ILE A 451 -19.91 -24.79 13.48
CA ILE A 451 -20.53 -23.93 14.50
C ILE A 451 -21.07 -22.69 13.80
N LYS A 452 -22.36 -22.76 13.43
CA LYS A 452 -23.12 -21.63 12.90
C LYS A 452 -23.91 -21.00 14.04
N PRO A 453 -23.52 -19.82 14.54
CA PRO A 453 -24.28 -19.16 15.58
C PRO A 453 -25.71 -18.87 15.10
N ALA A 454 -26.66 -18.84 16.03
CA ALA A 454 -28.00 -18.34 15.74
C ALA A 454 -27.88 -16.95 15.09
N LYS A 455 -28.65 -16.71 14.02
CA LYS A 455 -28.63 -15.40 13.35
C LYS A 455 -28.94 -14.34 14.40
N PRO A 456 -28.15 -13.26 14.51
CA PRO A 456 -28.50 -12.15 15.39
C PRO A 456 -29.90 -11.68 14.97
N SER A 457 -30.80 -11.50 15.94
CA SER A 457 -32.08 -10.88 15.65
C SER A 457 -31.76 -9.50 15.05
N ARG A 458 -32.14 -9.29 13.79
CA ARG A 458 -32.05 -7.95 13.22
C ARG A 458 -32.90 -7.06 14.11
N SER A 459 -32.29 -6.13 14.85
CA SER A 459 -33.09 -5.09 15.48
C SER A 459 -33.88 -4.39 14.37
N LYS A 460 -35.18 -4.24 14.57
CA LYS A 460 -36.11 -3.64 13.60
C LYS A 460 -35.78 -2.19 13.23
N ALA A 461 -34.76 -1.58 13.83
CA ALA A 461 -34.50 -0.13 13.77
C ALA A 461 -33.74 0.37 12.53
N ARG A 462 -33.61 -0.42 11.45
CA ARG A 462 -32.90 0.02 10.23
C ARG A 462 -33.69 -0.19 8.94
N LYS A 463 -35.02 -0.22 9.03
CA LYS A 463 -35.93 -0.22 7.88
C LYS A 463 -36.65 1.12 7.68
N GLU A 464 -36.39 2.12 8.52
CA GLU A 464 -36.90 3.49 8.38
C GLU A 464 -35.72 4.45 8.57
N GLN A 465 -34.97 4.68 7.48
CA GLN A 465 -34.22 5.90 7.18
C GLN A 465 -33.60 5.78 5.79
#